data_AF-A0A9P6MGT5-F1
#
_entry.id   AF-A0A9P6MGT5-F1
#
_cell.length_a   1.000
_cell.length_b   1.000
_cell.length_c   1.000
_cell.angle_alpha   90.00
_cell.angle_beta   90.00
_cell.angle_gamma   90.00
#
_symmetry.space_group_name_H-M   'P 1'
#
loop_
_entity.id
_entity.type
_entity.pdbx_description
1 polymer ?
#
loop_
_entity_poly.entity_id
_entity_poly.type
_entity_poly.pdbx_seq_one_letter_code
_entity_poly.pdbx_strand_id
1 'polypeptide(L)'
;MNNDSGKLLYQQFRRPSSPIVNIPTVIDPRTGERIVLWEDIQSMFNKAESIWNGRSLVMFMKDENLKQGIPERIAYHPGIVLDVVVEDNGQVDSIREAANLSQIPSTGRELKDYDDQLNKPLATLASADIMPNPYLFVYPEKVPHDTQSSTLTHNSLYSTSLHPIMSEQGSSKQSIDQHLNQLQDQIVQMQKTMDDKFDKTIRMRQQARNRLTIIQNRVEAILTQIYELHEYPIPRLFIVLPKAVGLRDKFKSPFSDQFRLYFLCECGTHTMSENSNTPHEIHMAKHEGYDLEQPTKFFERYGSYVLTLMQMIKYGIVAAGLFVPPLANFKIVDELDTTQKHLEYVKNNIAPLVDNTIGYQKQQ
;
A
#
# COMPACT_ATOMS: atom_id res chain seq x y z
N MET A 1 -5.33 25.19 -28.44
CA MET A 1 -6.50 24.39 -27.98
C MET A 1 -6.62 23.19 -28.90
N ASN A 2 -6.22 22.01 -28.43
CA ASN A 2 -6.16 20.81 -29.26
C ASN A 2 -7.57 20.24 -29.48
N ASN A 3 -7.86 19.89 -30.73
CA ASN A 3 -9.16 19.48 -31.26
C ASN A 3 -9.56 18.03 -30.89
N ASP A 4 -9.19 17.57 -29.69
CA ASP A 4 -9.46 16.20 -29.20
C ASP A 4 -10.85 16.07 -28.55
N SER A 5 -11.76 16.99 -28.87
CA SER A 5 -13.06 17.19 -28.24
C SER A 5 -14.13 16.15 -28.60
N GLY A 6 -13.79 15.14 -29.42
CA GLY A 6 -14.75 14.15 -29.92
C GLY A 6 -14.62 12.73 -29.35
N LYS A 7 -13.49 12.36 -28.74
CA LYS A 7 -13.28 10.97 -28.33
C LYS A 7 -13.78 10.73 -26.92
N LEU A 8 -14.88 9.99 -26.79
CA LEU A 8 -15.33 9.42 -25.53
C LEU A 8 -14.24 8.47 -25.00
N LEU A 9 -13.72 8.78 -23.82
CA LEU A 9 -12.83 7.89 -23.08
C LEU A 9 -13.60 7.23 -21.96
N TYR A 10 -13.17 6.03 -21.60
CA TYR A 10 -13.79 5.22 -20.57
C TYR A 10 -12.75 4.81 -19.53
N GLN A 11 -13.16 4.83 -18.27
CA GLN A 11 -12.44 4.22 -17.17
C GLN A 11 -12.96 2.80 -16.96
N GLN A 12 -12.04 1.86 -16.76
CA GLN A 12 -12.36 0.47 -16.48
C GLN A 12 -12.51 0.24 -14.98
N PHE A 13 -13.61 -0.40 -14.60
CA PHE A 13 -13.92 -0.83 -13.25
C PHE A 13 -14.30 -2.31 -13.24
N ARG A 14 -14.12 -3.00 -12.12
CA ARG A 14 -14.71 -4.34 -11.93
C ARG A 14 -14.98 -4.59 -10.46
N ARG A 15 -15.93 -5.49 -10.17
CA ARG A 15 -15.96 -6.19 -8.88
C ARG A 15 -15.03 -7.41 -8.98
N PRO A 16 -14.41 -7.87 -7.87
CA PRO A 16 -13.66 -9.13 -7.87
C PRO A 16 -14.50 -10.26 -8.47
N SER A 17 -13.91 -11.04 -9.37
CA SER A 17 -14.59 -12.14 -10.08
C SER A 17 -15.75 -11.73 -11.00
N SER A 18 -15.97 -10.44 -11.22
CA SER A 18 -16.98 -9.93 -12.17
C SER A 18 -16.33 -9.39 -13.46
N PRO A 19 -17.09 -9.32 -14.57
CA PRO A 19 -16.62 -8.68 -15.79
C PRO A 19 -16.21 -7.22 -15.60
N ILE A 20 -15.32 -6.74 -16.47
CA ILE A 20 -14.94 -5.32 -16.52
C ILE A 20 -16.10 -4.49 -17.08
N VAL A 21 -16.42 -3.41 -16.39
CA VAL A 21 -17.38 -2.38 -16.77
C VAL A 21 -16.61 -1.14 -17.22
N ASN A 22 -17.00 -0.56 -18.36
CA ASN A 22 -16.44 0.68 -18.87
C ASN A 22 -17.40 1.83 -18.55
N ILE A 23 -16.97 2.78 -17.73
CA ILE A 23 -17.77 3.97 -17.37
C ILE A 23 -17.18 5.19 -18.09
N PRO A 24 -17.98 5.99 -18.79
CA PRO A 24 -17.48 7.15 -19.53
C PRO A 24 -16.85 8.18 -18.59
N THR A 25 -15.78 8.82 -19.05
CA THR A 25 -15.16 9.95 -18.33
C THR A 25 -15.76 11.27 -18.78
N VAL A 26 -15.88 12.23 -17.86
CA VAL A 26 -16.24 13.62 -18.14
C VAL A 26 -15.05 14.54 -17.84
N ILE A 27 -15.03 15.74 -18.42
CA ILE A 27 -14.05 16.78 -18.08
C ILE A 27 -14.61 17.59 -16.92
N ASP A 28 -13.87 17.65 -15.81
CA ASP A 28 -14.22 18.52 -14.68
C ASP A 28 -14.12 19.98 -15.13
N PRO A 29 -15.19 20.78 -15.08
CA PRO A 29 -15.17 22.17 -15.54
C PRO A 29 -14.25 23.06 -14.70
N ARG A 30 -13.92 22.67 -13.47
CA ARG A 30 -13.08 23.45 -12.55
C ARG A 30 -11.59 23.22 -12.79
N THR A 31 -11.19 21.96 -13.01
CA THR A 31 -9.77 21.57 -13.13
C THR A 31 -9.34 21.31 -14.56
N GLY A 32 -10.28 21.06 -15.48
CA GLY A 32 -10.00 20.59 -16.84
C GLY A 32 -9.54 19.13 -16.91
N GLU A 33 -9.49 18.42 -15.78
CA GLU A 33 -9.06 17.03 -15.72
C GLU A 33 -10.18 16.05 -16.08
N ARG A 34 -9.82 14.86 -16.56
CA ARG A 34 -10.78 13.78 -16.79
C ARG A 34 -11.11 13.07 -15.48
N ILE A 35 -12.39 12.89 -15.22
CA ILE A 35 -12.93 12.25 -14.03
C ILE A 35 -14.04 11.26 -14.39
N VAL A 36 -14.37 10.40 -13.43
CA VAL A 36 -15.60 9.58 -13.42
C VAL A 36 -16.41 10.02 -12.21
N LEU A 37 -17.70 10.28 -12.40
CA LEU A 37 -18.57 10.67 -11.29
C LEU A 37 -18.84 9.47 -10.39
N TRP A 38 -18.84 9.69 -9.08
CA TRP A 38 -19.07 8.61 -8.13
C TRP A 38 -20.48 8.02 -8.23
N GLU A 39 -21.47 8.85 -8.55
CA GLU A 39 -22.85 8.41 -8.81
C GLU A 39 -22.94 7.41 -9.98
N ASP A 40 -22.16 7.63 -11.05
CA ASP A 40 -22.10 6.70 -12.18
C ASP A 40 -21.51 5.35 -11.74
N ILE A 41 -20.49 5.38 -10.88
CA ILE A 41 -19.89 4.17 -10.30
C ILE A 41 -20.92 3.44 -9.43
N GLN A 42 -21.63 4.15 -8.55
CA GLN A 42 -22.66 3.54 -7.69
C GLN A 42 -23.85 2.98 -8.48
N SER A 43 -24.21 3.61 -9.62
CA SER A 43 -25.27 3.11 -10.50
C SER A 43 -24.92 1.75 -11.15
N MET A 44 -23.63 1.54 -11.46
CA MET A 44 -23.13 0.30 -12.06
C MET A 44 -22.75 -0.75 -11.01
N PHE A 45 -22.34 -0.31 -9.82
CA PHE A 45 -21.93 -1.12 -8.69
C PHE A 45 -22.76 -0.73 -7.47
N ASN A 46 -23.95 -1.33 -7.36
CA ASN A 46 -24.87 -1.06 -6.26
C ASN A 46 -24.15 -1.20 -4.92
N LYS A 47 -24.21 -0.16 -4.07
CA LYS A 47 -23.51 -0.07 -2.78
C LYS A 47 -21.98 -0.11 -2.86
N ALA A 48 -21.39 0.47 -3.91
CA ALA A 48 -19.96 0.75 -3.91
C ALA A 48 -19.58 1.58 -2.67
N GLU A 49 -18.62 1.07 -1.89
CA GLU A 49 -18.13 1.68 -0.65
C GLU A 49 -16.73 2.26 -0.86
N SER A 50 -15.89 1.61 -1.65
CA SER A 50 -14.52 2.07 -1.91
C SER A 50 -13.95 1.57 -3.24
N ILE A 51 -12.82 2.16 -3.65
CA ILE A 51 -12.11 1.77 -4.87
C ILE A 51 -10.68 1.35 -4.52
N TRP A 52 -10.21 0.33 -5.21
CA TRP A 52 -8.86 -0.20 -5.11
C TRP A 52 -8.17 -0.18 -6.48
N ASN A 53 -6.93 0.31 -6.57
CA ASN A 53 -6.17 0.32 -7.83
C ASN A 53 -5.28 -0.93 -8.01
N GLY A 54 -5.54 -1.98 -7.25
CA GLY A 54 -4.75 -3.22 -7.17
C GLY A 54 -3.52 -3.15 -6.25
N ARG A 55 -3.04 -1.95 -5.90
CA ARG A 55 -1.92 -1.75 -4.95
C ARG A 55 -2.36 -1.08 -3.66
N SER A 56 -3.24 -0.09 -3.76
CA SER A 56 -3.67 0.75 -2.64
C SER A 56 -5.16 1.07 -2.75
N LEU A 57 -5.76 1.33 -1.58
CA LEU A 57 -7.08 1.94 -1.49
C LEU A 57 -6.98 3.35 -2.05
N VAL A 58 -7.92 3.71 -2.93
CA VAL A 58 -8.12 5.09 -3.33
C VAL A 58 -8.77 5.78 -2.13
N MET A 59 -7.98 6.56 -1.40
CA MET A 59 -8.43 7.24 -0.19
C MET A 59 -9.40 8.35 -0.57
N PHE A 60 -10.54 8.40 0.12
CA PHE A 60 -11.46 9.52 -0.02
C PHE A 60 -11.05 10.65 0.93
N MET A 61 -11.33 11.89 0.54
CA MET A 61 -11.09 13.02 1.41
C MET A 61 -11.91 12.85 2.69
N LYS A 62 -11.29 13.14 3.83
CA LYS A 62 -11.97 13.21 5.12
C LYS A 62 -12.32 14.67 5.39
N ASP A 63 -13.44 14.91 6.05
CA ASP A 63 -13.80 16.23 6.54
C ASP A 63 -12.96 16.63 7.77
N GLU A 64 -13.22 17.82 8.31
CA GLU A 64 -12.57 18.35 9.51
C GLU A 64 -12.77 17.46 10.75
N ASN A 65 -13.79 16.60 10.76
CA ASN A 65 -14.10 15.66 11.84
C ASN A 65 -13.49 14.27 11.58
N LEU A 66 -12.60 14.13 10.61
CA LEU A 66 -12.01 12.87 10.15
C LEU A 66 -13.03 11.86 9.62
N LYS A 67 -14.28 12.28 9.36
CA LYS A 67 -15.30 11.43 8.76
C LYS A 67 -15.01 11.33 7.28
N GLN A 68 -14.99 10.10 6.78
CA GLN A 68 -14.75 9.86 5.36
C GLN A 68 -15.89 10.51 4.56
N GLY A 69 -15.52 11.49 3.74
CA GLY A 69 -16.44 12.11 2.80
C GLY A 69 -16.80 11.11 1.70
N ILE A 70 -18.04 11.20 1.21
CA ILE A 70 -18.42 10.52 -0.03
C ILE A 70 -17.69 11.25 -1.16
N PRO A 71 -16.84 10.57 -1.94
CA PRO A 71 -16.15 11.22 -3.03
C PRO A 71 -17.19 11.59 -4.08
N GLU A 72 -17.14 12.80 -4.62
CA GLU A 72 -18.04 13.20 -5.71
C GLU A 72 -17.56 12.62 -7.05
N ARG A 73 -16.24 12.37 -7.16
CA ARG A 73 -15.57 12.03 -8.41
C ARG A 73 -14.26 11.29 -8.17
N ILE A 74 -13.86 10.52 -9.16
CA ILE A 74 -12.61 9.74 -9.20
C ILE A 74 -11.80 10.18 -10.41
N ALA A 75 -10.50 10.41 -10.23
CA ALA A 75 -9.62 10.78 -11.33
C ALA A 75 -9.53 9.67 -12.40
N TYR A 76 -9.41 10.05 -13.66
CA TYR A 76 -9.21 9.09 -14.75
C TYR A 76 -7.80 8.47 -14.71
N HIS A 77 -7.73 7.14 -14.75
CA HIS A 77 -6.51 6.34 -14.71
C HIS A 77 -6.40 5.48 -15.99
N PRO A 78 -5.81 6.03 -17.08
CA PRO A 78 -5.76 5.35 -18.38
C PRO A 78 -5.02 4.01 -18.30
N GLY A 79 -5.65 2.96 -18.83
CA GLY A 79 -5.07 1.60 -18.89
C GLY A 79 -5.06 0.84 -17.55
N ILE A 80 -5.65 1.40 -16.49
CA ILE A 80 -5.77 0.75 -15.19
C ILE A 80 -7.21 0.30 -14.99
N VAL A 81 -7.41 -0.94 -14.53
CA VAL A 81 -8.72 -1.42 -14.06
C VAL A 81 -8.81 -1.18 -12.55
N LEU A 82 -9.83 -0.45 -12.13
CA LEU A 82 -10.08 -0.15 -10.72
C LEU A 82 -11.05 -1.19 -10.14
N ASP A 83 -10.66 -1.84 -9.04
CA ASP A 83 -11.54 -2.78 -8.34
C ASP A 83 -12.50 -2.00 -7.43
N VAL A 84 -13.79 -2.25 -7.56
CA VAL A 84 -14.85 -1.63 -6.74
C VAL A 84 -15.20 -2.59 -5.61
N VAL A 85 -15.11 -2.10 -4.37
CA VAL A 85 -15.50 -2.85 -3.17
C VAL A 85 -16.96 -2.49 -2.86
N VAL A 86 -17.79 -3.52 -2.79
CA VAL A 86 -19.22 -3.40 -2.53
C VAL A 86 -19.53 -3.99 -1.15
N GLU A 87 -20.40 -3.33 -0.39
CA GLU A 87 -20.92 -3.88 0.85
C GLU A 87 -22.02 -4.91 0.55
N ASP A 88 -21.65 -6.19 0.48
CA ASP A 88 -22.62 -7.28 0.40
C ASP A 88 -23.26 -7.51 1.79
N ASN A 89 -24.58 -7.69 1.82
CA ASN A 89 -25.44 -7.80 3.02
C ASN A 89 -25.20 -9.07 3.88
N GLY A 90 -23.95 -9.34 4.27
CA GLY A 90 -23.60 -10.44 5.19
C GLY A 90 -22.75 -11.55 4.58
N GLN A 91 -22.40 -11.47 3.29
CA GLN A 91 -21.32 -12.27 2.71
C GLN A 91 -20.14 -11.34 2.49
N VAL A 92 -19.20 -11.36 3.43
CA VAL A 92 -17.98 -10.56 3.33
C VAL A 92 -17.20 -11.06 2.12
N ASP A 93 -17.17 -10.28 1.03
CA ASP A 93 -16.30 -10.55 -0.11
C ASP A 93 -14.88 -10.80 0.42
N SER A 94 -14.23 -11.89 -0.03
CA SER A 94 -12.98 -12.43 0.53
C SER A 94 -11.79 -11.45 0.53
N ILE A 95 -11.95 -10.26 -0.06
CA ILE A 95 -11.00 -9.15 0.06
C ILE A 95 -10.97 -8.54 1.46
N ARG A 96 -12.12 -8.42 2.15
CA ARG A 96 -12.19 -7.94 3.54
C ARG A 96 -11.68 -8.99 4.53
N GLU A 97 -11.86 -10.28 4.25
CA GLU A 97 -11.35 -11.36 5.10
C GLU A 97 -9.81 -11.45 5.09
N ALA A 98 -9.17 -11.08 3.97
CA ALA A 98 -7.72 -10.88 3.90
C ALA A 98 -7.23 -9.62 4.65
N ALA A 99 -8.13 -8.68 5.00
CA ALA A 99 -7.82 -7.46 5.73
C ALA A 99 -8.19 -7.50 7.23
N ASN A 100 -9.13 -8.36 7.65
CA ASN A 100 -9.68 -8.40 9.01
C ASN A 100 -9.15 -9.54 9.93
N LEU A 101 -8.30 -10.46 9.45
CA LEU A 101 -7.67 -11.49 10.30
C LEU A 101 -6.53 -10.97 11.21
N SER A 102 -6.40 -9.66 11.40
CA SER A 102 -5.36 -9.01 12.23
C SER A 102 -5.79 -8.64 13.65
N GLN A 103 -6.94 -9.11 14.15
CA GLN A 103 -7.32 -8.98 15.56
C GLN A 103 -7.30 -10.35 16.24
N ILE A 104 -6.18 -10.68 16.92
CA ILE A 104 -6.08 -11.80 17.86
C ILE A 104 -6.05 -11.22 19.29
N PRO A 105 -6.75 -11.84 20.27
CA PRO A 105 -6.86 -11.35 21.64
C PRO A 105 -5.51 -11.33 22.36
N SER A 106 -5.19 -10.17 22.92
CA SER A 106 -4.08 -9.94 23.84
C SER A 106 -4.30 -10.73 25.13
N THR A 107 -3.63 -11.87 25.25
CA THR A 107 -3.44 -12.54 26.55
C THR A 107 -2.38 -11.79 27.32
N GLY A 108 -2.81 -11.16 28.41
CA GLY A 108 -1.95 -10.37 29.29
C GLY A 108 -0.85 -11.23 29.92
N ARG A 109 0.39 -10.78 29.75
CA ARG A 109 1.45 -10.98 30.75
C ARG A 109 1.82 -9.62 31.31
N GLU A 110 1.51 -9.50 32.58
CA GLU A 110 1.85 -8.45 33.52
C GLU A 110 3.37 -8.20 33.51
N LEU A 111 3.78 -7.04 33.00
CA LEU A 111 5.11 -6.46 33.19
C LEU A 111 4.90 -5.20 34.03
N LYS A 112 5.23 -5.32 35.31
CA LYS A 112 5.27 -4.23 36.29
C LYS A 112 6.55 -3.40 36.10
N ASP A 113 6.42 -2.14 36.48
CA ASP A 113 7.45 -1.11 36.65
C ASP A 113 8.18 -0.68 35.38
N TYR A 114 7.74 0.43 34.80
CA TYR A 114 8.58 1.61 34.53
C TYR A 114 7.67 2.73 33.98
N ASP A 115 7.06 3.50 34.88
CA ASP A 115 6.53 4.83 34.52
C ASP A 115 6.38 5.68 35.78
N ASP A 116 7.38 6.55 36.04
CA ASP A 116 7.17 7.74 36.85
C ASP A 116 8.23 8.78 36.51
N GLN A 117 7.94 9.62 35.52
CA GLN A 117 8.33 11.04 35.44
C GLN A 117 8.05 11.61 34.04
N LEU A 118 6.79 11.88 33.71
CA LEU A 118 6.41 13.09 32.96
C LEU A 118 4.89 13.28 32.93
N ASN A 119 4.28 13.76 34.02
CA ASN A 119 2.94 14.33 33.97
C ASN A 119 2.72 15.35 35.09
N LYS A 120 2.56 16.62 34.71
CA LYS A 120 1.80 17.62 35.46
C LYS A 120 0.79 18.25 34.50
N PRO A 121 -0.51 18.35 34.87
CA PRO A 121 -1.54 18.89 33.99
C PRO A 121 -1.71 20.40 34.18
N LEU A 122 -2.12 21.11 33.14
CA LEU A 122 -2.68 22.46 33.28
C LEU A 122 -4.05 22.58 32.60
N ALA A 123 -4.95 23.19 33.38
CA ALA A 123 -6.39 23.38 33.30
C ALA A 123 -7.06 23.71 31.94
N THR A 124 -8.20 23.03 31.77
CA THR A 124 -9.56 23.46 31.34
C THR A 124 -9.80 24.93 30.99
N LEU A 125 -10.46 25.17 29.84
CA LEU A 125 -11.54 26.15 29.66
C LEU A 125 -12.59 25.62 28.67
N ALA A 126 -13.85 25.97 28.92
CA ALA A 126 -15.06 25.36 28.38
C ALA A 126 -15.91 26.34 27.52
N SER A 127 -16.90 25.75 26.82
CA SER A 127 -18.15 26.34 26.27
C SER A 127 -18.02 27.00 24.88
N ALA A 128 -18.98 26.93 23.95
CA ALA A 128 -20.43 26.77 24.10
C ALA A 128 -21.12 26.23 22.82
N ASP A 129 -22.37 25.80 23.02
CA ASP A 129 -23.39 25.31 22.09
C ASP A 129 -23.76 26.26 20.93
N ILE A 130 -24.34 25.70 19.85
CA ILE A 130 -25.60 26.12 19.17
C ILE A 130 -26.05 25.01 18.19
N MET A 131 -27.28 24.55 18.37
CA MET A 131 -28.14 23.75 17.46
C MET A 131 -29.40 24.59 17.15
N PRO A 132 -30.41 24.12 16.37
CA PRO A 132 -30.43 23.38 15.10
C PRO A 132 -31.42 24.00 14.09
N ASN A 133 -31.57 23.46 12.86
CA ASN A 133 -32.86 23.54 12.16
C ASN A 133 -33.09 22.38 11.16
N PRO A 134 -34.31 21.82 11.01
CA PRO A 134 -34.58 20.54 10.37
C PRO A 134 -35.31 20.70 9.02
N TYR A 135 -35.24 19.69 8.14
CA TYR A 135 -36.35 19.39 7.24
C TYR A 135 -36.50 17.89 7.00
N LEU A 136 -37.71 17.42 7.32
CA LEU A 136 -38.32 16.13 7.02
C LEU A 136 -38.73 16.07 5.53
N PHE A 137 -38.54 14.92 4.87
CA PHE A 137 -39.44 14.49 3.81
C PHE A 137 -39.70 12.97 3.89
N VAL A 138 -40.94 12.63 3.58
CA VAL A 138 -41.65 11.37 3.78
C VAL A 138 -41.65 10.54 2.48
N TYR A 139 -41.58 9.22 2.60
CA TYR A 139 -41.63 8.20 1.52
C TYR A 139 -42.99 8.10 0.81
N PRO A 140 -43.07 7.42 -0.35
CA PRO A 140 -43.61 6.04 -0.38
C PRO A 140 -42.87 5.12 -1.39
N GLU A 141 -42.57 3.84 -1.15
CA GLU A 141 -43.39 2.61 -1.03
C GLU A 141 -43.23 1.66 -2.26
N LYS A 142 -42.66 0.49 -1.93
CA LYS A 142 -42.57 -0.86 -2.55
C LYS A 142 -43.21 -1.18 -3.91
N VAL A 143 -42.47 -2.00 -4.70
CA VAL A 143 -43.00 -3.14 -5.48
C VAL A 143 -41.97 -4.28 -5.51
N PRO A 144 -42.35 -5.57 -5.42
CA PRO A 144 -41.43 -6.72 -5.36
C PRO A 144 -41.22 -7.38 -6.73
N HIS A 145 -40.04 -7.96 -6.96
CA HIS A 145 -39.87 -8.98 -8.00
C HIS A 145 -38.88 -10.06 -7.54
N ASP A 146 -39.43 -11.27 -7.38
CA ASP A 146 -38.72 -12.55 -7.39
C ASP A 146 -38.01 -12.74 -8.73
N THR A 147 -36.81 -13.33 -8.74
CA THR A 147 -36.39 -14.29 -9.79
C THR A 147 -35.20 -15.13 -9.30
N GLN A 148 -35.36 -16.45 -9.45
CA GLN A 148 -34.44 -17.54 -9.14
C GLN A 148 -33.22 -17.56 -10.07
N SER A 149 -32.08 -18.09 -9.59
CA SER A 149 -31.03 -18.64 -10.48
C SER A 149 -30.14 -19.68 -9.80
N SER A 150 -30.46 -20.94 -10.12
CA SER A 150 -29.62 -21.89 -10.87
C SER A 150 -28.11 -21.93 -10.60
N THR A 151 -27.68 -23.01 -9.97
CA THR A 151 -26.30 -23.48 -9.88
C THR A 151 -25.86 -24.19 -11.18
N LEU A 152 -24.73 -23.79 -11.76
CA LEU A 152 -24.09 -24.47 -12.89
C LEU A 152 -22.73 -25.02 -12.46
N THR A 153 -22.68 -26.34 -12.27
CA THR A 153 -21.48 -27.15 -12.11
C THR A 153 -20.86 -27.45 -13.48
N HIS A 154 -19.57 -27.15 -13.65
CA HIS A 154 -18.79 -27.51 -14.83
C HIS A 154 -17.62 -28.41 -14.41
N ASN A 155 -17.61 -29.67 -14.85
CA ASN A 155 -16.47 -30.37 -15.47
C ASN A 155 -16.65 -31.90 -15.46
N SER A 156 -16.96 -32.46 -16.63
CA SER A 156 -16.63 -33.84 -16.99
C SER A 156 -16.61 -33.93 -18.51
N LEU A 157 -15.42 -33.94 -19.11
CA LEU A 157 -15.24 -34.14 -20.56
C LEU A 157 -13.85 -34.74 -20.81
N TYR A 158 -13.70 -36.04 -20.58
CA TYR A 158 -12.76 -36.91 -21.32
C TYR A 158 -13.29 -38.36 -21.27
N SER A 159 -14.12 -38.74 -22.25
CA SER A 159 -14.39 -40.15 -22.54
C SER A 159 -14.36 -40.36 -24.06
N THR A 160 -13.16 -40.52 -24.61
CA THR A 160 -12.99 -40.96 -26.00
C THR A 160 -12.98 -42.48 -26.04
N SER A 161 -14.03 -43.05 -26.64
CA SER A 161 -14.24 -44.49 -26.83
C SER A 161 -13.34 -45.02 -27.95
N LEU A 162 -12.56 -46.07 -27.67
CA LEU A 162 -11.81 -46.84 -28.65
C LEU A 162 -12.27 -48.31 -28.61
N HIS A 163 -12.65 -48.84 -29.78
CA HIS A 163 -13.08 -50.23 -29.97
C HIS A 163 -11.89 -51.21 -29.99
N PRO A 164 -12.09 -52.49 -29.60
CA PRO A 164 -11.03 -53.47 -29.54
C PRO A 164 -10.92 -54.30 -30.83
N ILE A 165 -9.74 -54.29 -31.44
CA ILE A 165 -9.31 -55.31 -32.42
C ILE A 165 -8.46 -56.33 -31.66
N MET A 166 -8.96 -57.57 -31.60
CA MET A 166 -8.24 -58.75 -31.08
C MET A 166 -7.22 -59.19 -32.14
N SER A 167 -5.94 -59.39 -31.87
CA SER A 167 -5.37 -60.57 -31.21
C SER A 167 -3.83 -60.50 -31.34
N GLU A 168 -3.12 -61.20 -30.45
CA GLU A 168 -1.64 -61.35 -30.41
C GLU A 168 -0.80 -60.11 -30.04
N GLN A 169 -0.72 -59.78 -28.74
CA GLN A 169 0.41 -59.04 -28.13
C GLN A 169 0.25 -58.95 -26.61
N GLY A 170 0.62 -60.03 -25.89
CA GLY A 170 0.51 -60.09 -24.43
C GLY A 170 1.52 -59.22 -23.67
N SER A 171 2.69 -58.91 -24.26
CA SER A 171 3.71 -58.08 -23.61
C SER A 171 3.52 -56.57 -23.80
N SER A 172 2.79 -56.15 -24.84
CA SER A 172 2.63 -54.72 -25.18
C SER A 172 1.64 -54.00 -24.24
N LYS A 173 0.57 -54.68 -23.80
CA LYS A 173 -0.44 -54.08 -22.90
C LYS A 173 0.13 -53.68 -21.55
N GLN A 174 0.99 -54.52 -20.97
CA GLN A 174 1.59 -54.26 -19.65
C GLN A 174 2.48 -52.99 -19.67
N SER A 175 3.18 -52.73 -20.77
CA SER A 175 4.00 -51.52 -20.92
C SER A 175 3.15 -50.25 -21.05
N ILE A 176 1.99 -50.33 -21.68
CA ILE A 176 1.07 -49.18 -21.85
C ILE A 176 0.44 -48.81 -20.51
N ASP A 177 -0.01 -49.81 -19.74
CA ASP A 177 -0.60 -49.59 -18.41
C ASP A 177 0.41 -48.97 -17.44
N GLN A 178 1.68 -49.42 -17.49
CA GLN A 178 2.75 -48.82 -16.69
C GLN A 178 2.99 -47.35 -17.06
N HIS A 179 2.99 -47.01 -18.35
CA HIS A 179 3.21 -45.65 -18.80
C HIS A 179 2.05 -44.71 -18.43
N LEU A 180 0.80 -45.18 -18.54
CA LEU A 180 -0.38 -44.41 -18.11
C LEU A 180 -0.36 -44.12 -16.61
N ASN A 181 0.01 -45.10 -15.78
CA ASN A 181 0.16 -44.89 -14.34
C ASN A 181 1.27 -43.86 -14.03
N GLN A 182 2.40 -43.92 -14.74
CA GLN A 182 3.48 -42.96 -14.56
C GLN A 182 3.07 -41.53 -14.94
N LEU A 183 2.31 -41.36 -16.02
CA LEU A 183 1.77 -40.05 -16.42
C LEU A 183 0.77 -39.51 -15.40
N GLN A 184 -0.11 -40.38 -14.88
CA GLN A 184 -1.06 -40.02 -13.84
C GLN A 184 -0.35 -39.54 -12.57
N ASP A 185 0.68 -40.27 -12.13
CA ASP A 185 1.50 -39.89 -10.98
C ASP A 185 2.22 -38.56 -11.20
N GLN A 186 2.72 -38.32 -12.42
CA GLN A 186 3.38 -37.06 -12.78
C GLN A 186 2.41 -35.88 -12.73
N ILE A 187 1.17 -36.05 -13.21
CA ILE A 187 0.13 -35.01 -13.15
C ILE A 187 -0.22 -34.70 -11.68
N VAL A 188 -0.40 -35.72 -10.85
CA VAL A 188 -0.71 -35.54 -9.42
C VAL A 188 0.44 -34.83 -8.68
N GLN A 189 1.70 -35.20 -8.95
CA GLN A 189 2.86 -34.52 -8.37
C GLN A 189 2.98 -33.08 -8.83
N MET A 190 2.73 -32.81 -10.11
CA MET A 190 2.75 -31.46 -10.67
C MET A 190 1.67 -30.58 -10.05
N GLN A 191 0.45 -31.11 -9.92
CA GLN A 191 -0.67 -30.41 -9.28
C GLN A 191 -0.36 -30.07 -7.82
N LYS A 192 0.11 -31.06 -7.05
CA LYS A 192 0.54 -30.83 -5.66
C LYS A 192 1.64 -29.77 -5.56
N THR A 193 2.63 -29.81 -6.46
CA THR A 193 3.72 -28.82 -6.48
C THR A 193 3.21 -27.42 -6.82
N MET A 194 2.22 -27.31 -7.71
CA MET A 194 1.59 -26.03 -8.03
C MET A 194 0.78 -25.49 -6.86
N ASP A 195 0.00 -26.34 -6.19
CA ASP A 195 -0.79 -25.96 -5.02
C ASP A 195 0.12 -25.49 -3.87
N ASP A 196 1.19 -26.24 -3.57
CA ASP A 196 2.18 -25.86 -2.56
C ASP A 196 2.86 -24.50 -2.88
N LYS A 197 3.18 -24.26 -4.16
CA LYS A 197 3.74 -22.98 -4.60
C LYS A 197 2.72 -21.84 -4.52
N PHE A 198 1.47 -22.12 -4.84
CA PHE A 198 0.38 -21.15 -4.78
C PHE A 198 0.11 -20.73 -3.33
N ASP A 199 -0.01 -21.69 -2.41
CA ASP A 199 -0.17 -21.46 -0.98
C ASP A 199 0.99 -20.66 -0.38
N LYS A 200 2.23 -21.02 -0.75
CA LYS A 200 3.41 -20.27 -0.32
C LYS A 200 3.37 -18.82 -0.80
N THR A 201 2.91 -18.58 -2.02
CA THR A 201 2.79 -17.24 -2.59
C THR A 201 1.73 -16.42 -1.87
N ILE A 202 0.57 -17.01 -1.56
CA ILE A 202 -0.48 -16.36 -0.77
C ILE A 202 0.04 -15.96 0.61
N ARG A 203 0.70 -16.89 1.33
CA ARG A 203 1.26 -16.61 2.66
C ARG A 203 2.28 -15.48 2.65
N MET A 204 3.20 -15.49 1.67
CA MET A 204 4.20 -14.43 1.51
C MET A 204 3.55 -13.06 1.23
N ARG A 205 2.51 -13.03 0.38
CA ARG A 205 1.76 -11.80 0.09
C ARG A 205 1.06 -11.26 1.34
N GLN A 206 0.44 -12.13 2.13
CA GLN A 206 -0.21 -11.72 3.37
C GLN A 206 0.78 -11.19 4.40
N GLN A 207 1.91 -11.87 4.57
CA GLN A 207 2.97 -11.40 5.46
C GLN A 207 3.52 -10.02 5.06
N ALA A 208 3.66 -9.77 3.76
CA ALA A 208 4.08 -8.46 3.25
C ALA A 208 3.05 -7.36 3.57
N ARG A 209 1.75 -7.65 3.39
CA ARG A 209 0.67 -6.72 3.75
C ARG A 209 0.67 -6.38 5.24
N ASN A 210 0.71 -7.40 6.11
CA ASN A 210 0.71 -7.19 7.56
C ASN A 210 1.91 -6.31 8.00
N ARG A 211 3.08 -6.50 7.38
CA ARG A 211 4.26 -5.65 7.64
C ARG A 211 4.03 -4.20 7.23
N LEU A 212 3.40 -3.96 6.08
CA LEU A 212 3.09 -2.60 5.62
C LEU A 212 2.12 -1.90 6.56
N THR A 213 1.09 -2.59 7.05
CA THR A 213 0.14 -2.03 8.03
C THR A 213 0.83 -1.63 9.33
N ILE A 214 1.74 -2.46 9.85
CA ILE A 214 2.51 -2.12 11.06
C ILE A 214 3.38 -0.88 10.83
N ILE A 215 4.03 -0.78 9.65
CA ILE A 215 4.84 0.39 9.29
C ILE A 215 3.95 1.65 9.20
N GLN A 216 2.79 1.54 8.55
CA GLN A 216 1.81 2.63 8.44
C GLN A 216 1.39 3.17 9.80
N ASN A 217 0.96 2.30 10.70
CA ASN A 217 0.51 2.71 12.03
C ASN A 217 1.63 3.40 12.83
N ARG A 218 2.88 2.93 12.70
CA ARG A 218 4.03 3.54 13.39
C ARG A 218 4.40 4.90 12.80
N VAL A 219 4.37 5.01 11.47
CA VAL A 219 4.62 6.28 10.79
C VAL A 219 3.54 7.30 11.15
N GLU A 220 2.27 6.90 11.14
CA GLU A 220 1.18 7.77 11.57
C GLU A 220 1.40 8.29 13.00
N ALA A 221 1.78 7.41 13.95
CA ALA A 221 2.10 7.84 15.31
C ALA A 221 3.28 8.84 15.37
N ILE A 222 4.34 8.62 14.59
CA ILE A 222 5.49 9.54 14.50
C ILE A 222 5.04 10.90 13.96
N LEU A 223 4.25 10.91 12.88
CA LEU A 223 3.79 12.14 12.25
C LEU A 223 2.82 12.91 13.15
N THR A 224 1.89 12.22 13.82
CA THR A 224 0.96 12.86 14.77
C THR A 224 1.71 13.52 15.92
N GLN A 225 2.72 12.85 16.50
CA GLN A 225 3.58 13.46 17.53
C GLN A 225 4.30 14.72 17.02
N ILE A 226 4.74 14.70 15.75
CA ILE A 226 5.36 15.86 15.11
C ILE A 226 4.36 17.01 14.97
N TYR A 227 3.10 16.77 14.63
CA TYR A 227 2.09 17.84 14.52
C TYR A 227 1.75 18.47 15.89
N GLU A 228 1.69 17.67 16.95
CA GLU A 228 1.38 18.16 18.30
C GLU A 228 2.47 19.07 18.87
N LEU A 229 3.73 18.87 18.48
CA LEU A 229 4.89 19.60 19.00
C LEU A 229 5.17 20.95 18.32
N HIS A 230 4.30 21.47 17.43
CA HIS A 230 4.53 22.57 16.45
C HIS A 230 5.10 23.92 16.95
N GLU A 231 5.46 24.05 18.23
CA GLU A 231 6.08 25.24 18.82
C GLU A 231 7.61 25.37 18.59
N TYR A 232 8.31 24.30 18.17
CA TYR A 232 9.76 24.33 17.97
C TYR A 232 10.20 24.35 16.50
N PRO A 233 11.07 25.28 16.06
CA PRO A 233 11.52 25.45 14.67
C PRO A 233 12.58 24.42 14.21
N ILE A 234 12.84 23.36 14.97
CA ILE A 234 13.91 22.40 14.69
C ILE A 234 13.35 21.26 13.82
N PRO A 235 13.99 20.88 12.69
CA PRO A 235 13.59 19.75 11.86
C PRO A 235 13.47 18.47 12.69
N ARG A 236 12.35 17.76 12.58
CA ARG A 236 12.04 16.63 13.47
C ARG A 236 12.28 15.29 12.81
N LEU A 237 12.29 15.26 11.49
CA LEU A 237 12.63 14.08 10.71
C LEU A 237 14.14 14.01 10.44
N PHE A 238 14.73 12.86 10.75
CA PHE A 238 16.10 12.56 10.40
C PHE A 238 16.28 11.10 9.99
N ILE A 239 17.32 10.84 9.19
CA ILE A 239 17.74 9.52 8.78
C ILE A 239 19.18 9.26 9.17
N VAL A 240 19.51 7.99 9.38
CA VAL A 240 20.88 7.57 9.69
C VAL A 240 21.37 6.62 8.62
N LEU A 241 22.45 7.01 7.94
CA LEU A 241 23.06 6.23 6.88
C LEU A 241 24.51 5.88 7.26
N PRO A 242 25.05 4.73 6.84
CA PRO A 242 26.46 4.43 7.00
C PRO A 242 27.30 5.43 6.20
N LYS A 243 28.44 5.82 6.75
CA LYS A 243 29.41 6.66 6.08
C LYS A 243 30.09 5.85 4.99
N ALA A 244 30.26 6.44 3.81
CA ALA A 244 31.01 5.80 2.74
C ALA A 244 32.47 5.61 3.20
N VAL A 245 32.85 4.37 3.49
CA VAL A 245 34.23 4.06 3.87
C VAL A 245 35.06 4.09 2.59
N GLY A 246 36.04 5.00 2.53
CA GLY A 246 37.00 5.03 1.43
C GLY A 246 37.67 3.67 1.27
N LEU A 247 37.96 3.26 0.03
CA LEU A 247 38.64 1.99 -0.29
C LEU A 247 39.90 1.76 0.57
N ARG A 248 40.58 2.83 0.96
CA ARG A 248 41.79 2.80 1.78
C ARG A 248 41.53 2.50 3.27
N ASP A 249 40.37 2.87 3.80
CA ASP A 249 40.04 2.72 5.23
C ASP A 249 39.32 1.40 5.54
N LYS A 250 38.76 0.72 4.53
CA LYS A 250 38.15 -0.61 4.68
C LYS A 250 39.07 -1.66 5.30
N PHE A 251 40.39 -1.53 5.12
CA PHE A 251 41.37 -2.48 5.64
C PHE A 251 41.76 -2.24 7.10
N LYS A 252 41.44 -1.08 7.67
CA LYS A 252 41.85 -0.73 9.04
C LYS A 252 40.80 -1.09 10.08
N SER A 253 39.53 -1.11 9.71
CA SER A 253 38.44 -1.44 10.63
C SER A 253 37.23 -1.96 9.86
N PRO A 254 37.13 -3.28 9.62
CA PRO A 254 35.99 -3.87 8.89
C PRO A 254 34.63 -3.68 9.60
N PHE A 255 34.65 -3.20 10.85
CA PHE A 255 33.47 -2.94 11.69
C PHE A 255 33.45 -1.52 12.29
N SER A 256 34.20 -0.56 11.72
CA SER A 256 33.95 0.85 12.08
C SER A 256 32.69 1.29 11.36
N ASP A 257 31.55 0.86 11.88
CA ASP A 257 30.24 1.31 11.42
C ASP A 257 30.09 2.77 11.83
N GLN A 258 30.77 3.65 11.09
CA GLN A 258 30.60 5.08 11.21
C GLN A 258 29.28 5.39 10.54
N PHE A 259 28.37 5.95 11.30
CA PHE A 259 27.08 6.40 10.81
C PHE A 259 27.04 7.90 10.78
N ARG A 260 26.22 8.43 9.88
CA ARG A 260 25.97 9.85 9.77
C ARG A 260 24.47 10.11 9.78
N LEU A 261 24.06 11.09 10.58
CA LEU A 261 22.69 11.56 10.70
C LEU A 261 22.44 12.70 9.70
N TYR A 262 21.34 12.61 8.96
CA TYR A 262 20.89 13.63 8.02
C TYR A 262 19.47 14.05 8.38
N PHE A 263 19.20 15.35 8.44
CA PHE A 263 17.86 15.87 8.60
C PHE A 263 17.11 15.84 7.28
N LEU A 264 15.80 15.61 7.36
CA LEU A 264 14.89 15.74 6.23
C LEU A 264 14.21 17.12 6.31
N CYS A 265 14.05 17.82 5.18
CA CYS A 265 13.18 18.99 5.12
C CYS A 265 11.73 18.54 5.11
N GLU A 266 10.93 19.12 6.00
CA GLU A 266 9.47 19.07 6.02
C GLU A 266 8.89 20.27 5.24
N CYS A 267 9.44 20.51 4.06
CA CYS A 267 9.00 21.57 3.17
C CYS A 267 7.60 21.17 2.66
N GLY A 268 6.54 21.75 3.22
CA GLY A 268 5.13 21.45 2.87
C GLY A 268 4.48 22.53 2.00
N THR A 269 3.19 22.40 1.73
CA THR A 269 2.41 23.39 0.94
C THR A 269 2.47 24.80 1.52
N HIS A 270 2.61 24.93 2.84
CA HIS A 270 2.74 26.21 3.53
C HIS A 270 4.08 26.92 3.28
N THR A 271 5.09 26.21 2.77
CA THR A 271 6.37 26.80 2.34
C THR A 271 6.43 27.09 0.84
N MET A 272 5.37 26.76 0.10
CA MET A 272 5.30 27.05 -1.33
C MET A 272 5.19 28.56 -1.55
N SER A 273 6.13 29.13 -2.30
CA SER A 273 5.91 30.43 -2.92
C SER A 273 4.78 30.28 -3.95
N GLU A 274 3.92 31.29 -4.11
CA GLU A 274 2.75 31.25 -5.02
C GLU A 274 3.08 30.88 -6.48
N ASN A 275 4.36 30.91 -6.87
CA ASN A 275 4.84 30.64 -8.23
C ASN A 275 5.77 29.41 -8.34
N SER A 276 6.00 28.62 -7.28
CA SER A 276 6.87 27.44 -7.39
C SER A 276 6.10 26.21 -7.86
N ASN A 277 6.41 25.73 -9.07
CA ASN A 277 5.99 24.42 -9.57
C ASN A 277 6.78 23.25 -8.96
N THR A 278 7.73 23.52 -8.07
CA THR A 278 8.53 22.50 -7.40
C THR A 278 7.65 21.73 -6.43
N PRO A 279 7.47 20.40 -6.61
CA PRO A 279 6.72 19.60 -5.65
C PRO A 279 7.42 19.64 -4.29
N HIS A 280 6.71 20.12 -3.28
CA HIS A 280 7.18 20.26 -1.90
C HIS A 280 7.03 18.90 -1.19
N GLU A 281 7.89 17.97 -1.58
CA GLU A 281 8.01 16.63 -1.00
C GLU A 281 9.11 16.60 0.07
N ILE A 282 9.04 15.63 0.99
CA ILE A 282 10.11 15.39 1.97
C ILE A 282 11.40 15.08 1.21
N HIS A 283 12.46 15.84 1.49
CA HIS A 283 13.78 15.66 0.89
C HIS A 283 14.87 15.75 1.94
N MET A 284 16.09 15.31 1.62
CA MET A 284 17.23 15.51 2.52
C MET A 284 17.62 16.99 2.53
N ALA A 285 17.75 17.58 3.72
CA ALA A 285 18.20 18.96 3.84
C ALA A 285 19.64 19.11 3.29
N LYS A 286 19.96 20.26 2.71
CA LYS A 286 21.28 20.54 2.12
C LYS A 286 22.33 20.76 3.21
N HIS A 287 22.82 19.66 3.81
CA HIS A 287 23.92 19.66 4.78
C HIS A 287 24.76 18.38 4.67
N GLU A 288 25.99 18.40 5.19
CA GLU A 288 26.94 17.28 5.06
C GLU A 288 26.58 16.04 5.90
N GLY A 289 25.61 16.18 6.82
CA GLY A 289 25.28 15.22 7.87
C GLY A 289 26.19 15.33 9.11
N TYR A 290 25.74 14.73 10.22
CA TYR A 290 26.42 14.74 11.52
C TYR A 290 26.98 13.36 11.84
N ASP A 291 28.29 13.25 12.05
CA ASP A 291 28.91 11.97 12.41
C ASP A 291 28.41 11.51 13.79
N LEU A 292 27.99 10.25 13.90
CA LEU A 292 27.54 9.65 15.15
C LEU A 292 28.74 9.04 15.88
N GLU A 293 29.13 9.65 17.01
CA GLU A 293 30.25 9.19 17.83
C GLU A 293 29.95 7.86 18.57
N GLN A 294 28.69 7.65 18.97
CA GLN A 294 28.25 6.46 19.71
C GLN A 294 27.04 5.79 19.02
N PRO A 295 27.21 5.18 17.83
CA PRO A 295 26.10 4.63 17.06
C PRO A 295 25.30 3.58 17.83
N THR A 296 25.95 2.70 18.60
CA THR A 296 25.28 1.68 19.41
C THR A 296 24.28 2.29 20.39
N LYS A 297 24.72 3.23 21.25
CA LYS A 297 23.82 3.90 22.19
C LYS A 297 22.73 4.71 21.49
N PHE A 298 23.06 5.30 20.34
CA PHE A 298 22.09 6.02 19.54
C PHE A 298 20.97 5.07 19.04
N PHE A 299 21.34 3.89 18.52
CA PHE A 299 20.37 2.90 18.05
C PHE A 299 19.63 2.18 19.17
N GLU A 300 20.23 2.00 20.34
CA GLU A 300 19.50 1.53 21.53
C GLU A 300 18.33 2.47 21.86
N ARG A 301 18.55 3.79 21.75
CA ARG A 301 17.54 4.80 22.08
C ARG A 301 16.57 5.11 20.95
N TYR A 302 17.05 5.23 19.72
CA TYR A 302 16.30 5.72 18.56
C TYR A 302 16.17 4.68 17.43
N GLY A 303 16.65 3.45 17.62
CA GLY A 303 16.72 2.44 16.57
C GLY A 303 15.37 2.08 15.99
N SER A 304 14.33 1.97 16.82
CA SER A 304 12.96 1.69 16.36
C SER A 304 12.40 2.80 15.47
N TYR A 305 12.67 4.06 15.82
CA TYR A 305 12.31 5.25 15.03
C TYR A 305 13.07 5.25 13.70
N VAL A 306 14.40 5.12 13.74
CA VAL A 306 15.23 5.09 12.54
C VAL A 306 14.83 3.95 11.61
N LEU A 307 14.59 2.75 12.16
CA LEU A 307 14.15 1.58 11.38
C LEU A 307 12.84 1.88 10.65
N THR A 308 11.90 2.50 11.36
CA THR A 308 10.58 2.84 10.81
C THR A 308 10.72 3.85 9.67
N LEU A 309 11.52 4.90 9.84
CA LEU A 309 11.80 5.87 8.77
C LEU A 309 12.55 5.26 7.59
N MET A 310 13.52 4.37 7.83
CA MET A 310 14.24 3.65 6.77
C MET A 310 13.29 2.76 5.96
N GLN A 311 12.37 2.07 6.64
CA GLN A 311 11.34 1.26 5.97
C GLN A 311 10.36 2.12 5.19
N MET A 312 9.95 3.26 5.76
CA MET A 312 9.08 4.23 5.11
C MET A 312 9.69 4.72 3.79
N ILE A 313 10.95 5.14 3.80
CA ILE A 313 11.66 5.62 2.60
C ILE A 313 11.87 4.47 1.61
N LYS A 314 12.26 3.28 2.09
CA LYS A 314 12.53 2.13 1.22
C LYS A 314 11.28 1.69 0.45
N TYR A 315 10.15 1.53 1.14
CA TYR A 315 8.94 0.95 0.57
C TYR A 315 7.95 1.99 0.05
N GLY A 316 8.14 3.25 0.44
CA GLY A 316 7.15 4.31 0.25
C GLY A 316 5.97 4.14 1.18
N ILE A 317 5.30 5.25 1.51
CA ILE A 317 4.10 5.22 2.32
C ILE A 317 3.15 6.35 1.93
N VAL A 318 1.86 6.09 2.20
CA VAL A 318 0.83 7.14 2.25
C VAL A 318 0.21 7.06 3.63
N ALA A 319 0.38 8.11 4.43
CA ALA A 319 -0.15 8.18 5.80
C ALA A 319 -0.47 9.63 6.17
N ALA A 320 -1.63 9.88 6.77
CA ALA A 320 -2.05 11.22 7.21
C ALA A 320 -1.89 12.35 6.16
N GLY A 321 -2.14 12.05 4.88
CA GLY A 321 -1.96 13.01 3.78
C GLY A 321 -0.50 13.22 3.35
N LEU A 322 0.47 12.65 4.06
CA LEU A 322 1.87 12.61 3.68
C LEU A 322 2.11 11.47 2.68
N PHE A 323 2.69 11.81 1.53
CA PHE A 323 3.14 10.86 0.53
C PHE A 323 4.67 10.81 0.54
N VAL A 324 5.23 9.65 0.87
CA VAL A 324 6.66 9.37 0.72
C VAL A 324 6.79 8.37 -0.42
N PRO A 325 7.34 8.76 -1.58
CA PRO A 325 7.55 7.82 -2.66
C PRO A 325 8.56 6.74 -2.22
N PRO A 326 8.43 5.49 -2.72
CA PRO A 326 9.47 4.48 -2.52
C PRO A 326 10.80 5.01 -3.03
N LEU A 327 11.92 4.64 -2.41
CA LEU A 327 13.25 5.10 -2.79
C LEU A 327 13.57 4.84 -4.29
N ALA A 328 13.01 3.77 -4.87
CA ALA A 328 13.12 3.48 -6.30
C ALA A 328 12.47 4.55 -7.21
N ASN A 329 11.60 5.39 -6.65
CA ASN A 329 10.83 6.44 -7.31
C ASN A 329 11.19 7.84 -6.80
N PHE A 330 12.16 7.98 -5.88
CA PHE A 330 12.54 9.28 -5.32
C PHE A 330 13.13 10.16 -6.44
N LYS A 331 12.35 11.15 -6.88
CA LYS A 331 12.84 12.24 -7.73
C LYS A 331 13.38 13.30 -6.79
N ILE A 332 14.68 13.23 -6.46
CA ILE A 332 15.30 14.33 -5.73
C ILE A 332 15.29 15.54 -6.67
N VAL A 333 14.51 16.55 -6.30
CA VAL A 333 14.35 17.75 -7.09
C VAL A 333 15.55 18.65 -6.84
N ASP A 334 16.47 18.68 -7.80
CA ASP A 334 17.19 19.89 -8.16
C ASP A 334 17.12 20.00 -9.70
N GLU A 335 16.94 21.24 -10.17
CA GLU A 335 16.78 21.63 -11.56
C GLU A 335 17.77 20.97 -12.55
N LEU A 336 17.29 20.75 -13.79
CA LEU A 336 17.98 20.35 -15.03
C LEU A 336 18.31 18.86 -15.28
N ASP A 337 17.63 18.30 -16.31
CA ASP A 337 18.09 17.33 -17.35
C ASP A 337 18.95 16.10 -16.98
N THR A 338 19.12 15.79 -15.70
CA THR A 338 20.00 14.69 -15.22
C THR A 338 19.24 13.61 -14.45
N THR A 339 17.93 13.47 -14.68
CA THR A 339 17.05 12.55 -13.96
C THR A 339 17.52 11.09 -14.00
N GLN A 340 18.11 10.62 -15.10
CA GLN A 340 18.58 9.23 -15.20
C GLN A 340 19.87 8.99 -14.39
N LYS A 341 20.86 9.88 -14.50
CA LYS A 341 22.12 9.78 -13.73
C LYS A 341 21.86 9.91 -12.22
N HIS A 342 20.87 10.73 -11.86
CA HIS A 342 20.49 10.93 -10.47
C HIS A 342 19.74 9.72 -9.89
N LEU A 343 18.79 9.15 -10.64
CA LEU A 343 18.11 7.92 -10.22
C LEU A 343 19.11 6.76 -10.07
N GLU A 344 20.07 6.66 -10.99
CA GLU A 344 21.19 5.72 -10.87
C GLU A 344 22.05 6.02 -9.64
N TYR A 345 22.32 7.29 -9.31
CA TYR A 345 23.05 7.65 -8.09
C TYR A 345 22.30 7.23 -6.82
N VAL A 346 21.01 7.55 -6.70
CA VAL A 346 20.19 7.15 -5.54
C VAL A 346 20.14 5.62 -5.42
N LYS A 347 19.88 4.93 -6.53
CA LYS A 347 19.81 3.46 -6.57
C LYS A 347 21.15 2.80 -6.22
N ASN A 348 22.26 3.34 -6.71
CA ASN A 348 23.57 2.73 -6.54
C ASN A 348 24.27 3.14 -5.23
N ASN A 349 23.92 4.30 -4.66
CA ASN A 349 24.59 4.83 -3.48
C ASN A 349 23.71 4.88 -2.24
N ILE A 350 22.42 5.25 -2.34
CA ILE A 350 21.55 5.41 -1.16
C ILE A 350 20.84 4.09 -0.81
N ALA A 351 20.32 3.36 -1.80
CA ALA A 351 19.58 2.12 -1.53
C ALA A 351 20.42 1.07 -0.77
N PRO A 352 21.70 0.82 -1.13
CA PRO A 352 22.55 -0.10 -0.36
C PRO A 352 22.81 0.40 1.06
N LEU A 353 22.88 1.71 1.28
CA LEU A 353 23.08 2.30 2.60
C LEU A 353 21.86 2.10 3.50
N VAL A 354 20.66 2.31 2.96
CA VAL A 354 19.39 2.02 3.65
C VAL A 354 19.29 0.53 4.00
N ASP A 355 19.65 -0.34 3.07
CA ASP A 355 19.65 -1.79 3.29
C ASP A 355 20.66 -2.21 4.37
N ASN A 356 21.85 -1.61 4.37
CA ASN A 356 22.87 -1.84 5.38
C ASN A 356 22.42 -1.35 6.76
N THR A 357 21.81 -0.17 6.88
CA THR A 357 21.25 0.31 8.16
C THR A 357 20.17 -0.65 8.68
N ILE A 358 19.24 -1.08 7.82
CA ILE A 358 18.19 -2.03 8.19
C ILE A 358 18.80 -3.38 8.61
N GLY A 359 19.86 -3.82 7.93
CA GLY A 359 20.60 -5.05 8.26
C GLY A 359 21.27 -4.97 9.62
N TYR A 360 22.01 -3.88 9.88
CA TYR A 360 22.69 -3.63 11.14
C TYR A 360 21.73 -3.62 12.33
N GLN A 361 20.61 -2.90 12.21
CA GLN A 361 19.60 -2.81 13.27
C GLN A 361 18.88 -4.12 13.59
N LYS A 362 18.89 -5.09 12.66
CA LYS A 362 18.30 -6.43 12.91
C LYS A 362 19.26 -7.40 13.60
N GLN A 363 20.55 -7.06 13.65
CA GLN A 363 21.58 -7.87 14.30
C GLN A 363 21.81 -7.48 15.76
N GLN A 364 21.42 -6.25 16.13
CA GLN A 364 21.25 -5.84 17.52
C GLN A 364 19.91 -6.35 18.05
#